data_AF-A0A1J0ADA3-F1
#
_entry.id   AF-A0A1J0ADA3-F1
#
_cell.length_a   1.000
_cell.length_b   1.000
_cell.length_c   1.000
_cell.angle_alpha   90.00
_cell.angle_beta   90.00
_cell.angle_gamma   90.00
#
_symmetry.space_group_name_H-M   'P 1'
#
loop_
_entity.id
_entity.type
_entity.pdbx_description
1 polymer ?
#
loop_
_entity_poly.entity_id
_entity_poly.type
_entity_poly.pdbx_seq_one_letter_code
_entity_poly.pdbx_strand_id
1 'polypeptide(L)' 'MTIKNHYTLIHLQRQLADYRPQLEKALAAIQVLEQADPESETFSDALATLHVCATILEPYSQGLLTAIDAYTEDN' A
#
# COMPACT_ATOMS: atom_id res chain seq x y z
N MET A 1 17.30 26.33 2.89
CA MET A 1 15.94 25.73 2.98
C MET A 1 15.63 24.72 1.86
N THR A 2 16.53 24.50 0.88
CA THR A 2 16.25 23.68 -0.32
C THR A 2 16.56 22.18 -0.18
N ILE A 3 17.51 21.79 0.67
CA ILE A 3 17.98 20.40 0.79
C ILE A 3 17.01 19.53 1.62
N LYS A 4 16.38 20.12 2.65
CA LYS A 4 15.44 19.42 3.54
C LYS A 4 14.19 18.95 2.79
N ASN A 5 13.65 19.81 1.93
CA ASN A 5 12.50 19.52 1.07
C ASN A 5 12.81 18.40 0.04
N HIS A 6 14.04 18.37 -0.50
CA HIS A 6 14.46 17.29 -1.39
C HIS A 6 14.56 15.93 -0.69
N TYR A 7 15.05 15.91 0.56
CA TYR A 7 15.15 14.68 1.35
C TYR A 7 13.77 14.13 1.74
N THR A 8 12.85 14.98 2.21
CA THR A 8 11.49 14.56 2.58
C THR A 8 10.70 14.08 1.36
N LEU A 9 10.90 14.70 0.19
CA LEU A 9 10.33 14.24 -1.08
C LEU A 9 10.84 12.85 -1.49
N ILE A 10 12.16 12.61 -1.42
CA ILE A 10 12.74 11.29 -1.75
C ILE A 10 12.21 10.22 -0.79
N HIS A 11 12.10 10.55 0.51
CA HIS A 11 11.56 9.62 1.49
C HIS A 11 10.09 9.26 1.18
N LEU A 12 9.25 10.26 0.88
CA LEU A 12 7.87 10.04 0.46
C LEU A 12 7.77 9.18 -0.81
N GLN A 13 8.60 9.45 -1.82
CA GLN A 13 8.64 8.65 -3.05
C GLN A 13 8.99 7.19 -2.79
N ARG A 14 9.91 6.93 -1.85
CA ARG A 14 10.24 5.54 -1.45
C ARG A 14 9.06 4.85 -0.79
N GLN A 15 8.41 5.49 0.19
CA GLN A 15 7.24 4.90 0.84
C GLN A 15 6.12 4.61 -0.18
N LEU A 16 5.89 5.51 -1.13
CA LEU A 16 4.92 5.29 -2.22
C LEU A 16 5.30 4.11 -3.12
N ALA A 17 6.59 3.94 -3.43
CA ALA A 17 7.09 2.82 -4.23
C ALA A 17 6.92 1.47 -3.53
N ASP A 18 7.04 1.43 -2.20
CA ASP A 18 6.86 0.21 -1.41
C ASP A 18 5.36 -0.09 -1.19
N TYR A 19 4.53 0.94 -1.00
CA TYR A 19 3.09 0.84 -0.76
C TYR A 19 2.29 0.40 -2.00
N ARG A 20 2.57 1.05 -3.14
CA ARG A 20 1.76 0.93 -4.36
C ARG A 20 1.60 -0.51 -4.87
N PRO A 21 2.64 -1.35 -4.98
CA PRO A 21 2.50 -2.70 -5.52
C PRO A 21 1.58 -3.59 -4.67
N GLN A 22 1.58 -3.40 -3.35
CA GLN A 22 0.73 -4.17 -2.44
C GLN A 22 -0.73 -3.72 -2.56
N LEU A 23 -0.96 -2.42 -2.75
CA LEU A 23 -2.29 -1.88 -2.99
C LEU A 23 -2.86 -2.40 -4.32
N GLU A 24 -2.07 -2.40 -5.39
CA GLU A 24 -2.48 -2.92 -6.70
C GLU A 24 -2.83 -4.42 -6.61
N LYS A 25 -2.06 -5.21 -5.87
CA LYS A 25 -2.37 -6.63 -5.63
C LYS A 25 -3.65 -6.82 -4.81
N ALA A 26 -3.84 -6.03 -3.76
CA ALA A 26 -5.06 -6.08 -2.95
C ALA A 26 -6.30 -5.75 -3.79
N LEU A 27 -6.23 -4.72 -4.64
CA LEU A 27 -7.32 -4.34 -5.55
C LEU A 27 -7.64 -5.46 -6.54
N ALA A 28 -6.63 -6.11 -7.11
CA ALA A 28 -6.86 -7.25 -8.00
C ALA A 28 -7.51 -8.43 -7.28
N ALA A 29 -7.09 -8.74 -6.05
CA ALA A 29 -7.70 -9.79 -5.25
C ALA A 29 -9.18 -9.48 -4.91
N ILE A 30 -9.50 -8.23 -4.56
CA ILE A 30 -10.88 -7.79 -4.31
C ILE A 30 -11.75 -7.98 -5.55
N GLN A 31 -11.27 -7.60 -6.74
CA GLN A 31 -12.01 -7.78 -7.99
C GLN A 31 -12.34 -9.26 -8.25
N VAL A 32 -11.43 -10.17 -7.91
CA VAL A 32 -11.69 -11.61 -8.00
C VAL A 32 -12.75 -12.04 -6.99
N LEU A 33 -12.66 -11.60 -5.74
CA LEU A 33 -13.62 -11.95 -4.68
C LEU A 33 -15.05 -11.45 -4.99
N GLU A 34 -15.19 -10.33 -5.69
CA GLU A 34 -16.50 -9.79 -6.10
C GLU A 34 -17.20 -10.62 -7.19
N GLN A 35 -16.46 -11.45 -7.93
CA GLN A 35 -16.94 -12.15 -9.12
C GLN A 35 -16.87 -13.67 -9.01
N ALA A 36 -15.97 -14.21 -8.20
CA ALA A 36 -15.75 -15.64 -8.06
C ALA A 36 -16.84 -16.32 -7.22
N ASP A 37 -17.09 -17.59 -7.49
CA ASP A 37 -17.91 -18.45 -6.64
C ASP A 37 -17.24 -18.59 -5.26
N PRO A 38 -17.94 -18.29 -4.14
CA PRO A 38 -17.39 -18.43 -2.79
C PRO A 38 -16.87 -19.82 -2.43
N GLU A 39 -17.34 -20.89 -3.11
CA GLU A 39 -16.87 -22.25 -2.89
C GLU A 39 -15.69 -22.65 -3.79
N SER A 40 -15.24 -21.74 -4.67
CA SER A 40 -14.13 -22.00 -5.59
C SER A 40 -12.75 -21.82 -4.94
N GLU A 41 -11.78 -22.56 -5.47
CA GLU A 41 -10.35 -22.40 -5.13
C GLU A 41 -9.88 -20.98 -5.46
N THR A 42 -10.34 -20.41 -6.57
CA THR A 42 -10.02 -19.02 -6.97
C THR A 42 -10.44 -17.99 -5.93
N PHE A 43 -11.61 -18.14 -5.31
CA PHE A 43 -12.04 -17.27 -4.22
C PHE A 43 -11.13 -17.44 -2.99
N SER A 44 -10.79 -18.69 -2.64
CA SER A 44 -9.91 -19.00 -1.51
C SER A 44 -8.51 -18.39 -1.68
N ASP A 45 -7.93 -18.49 -2.88
CA ASP A 45 -6.61 -17.92 -3.21
C ASP A 45 -6.62 -16.39 -3.19
N ALA A 46 -7.69 -15.78 -3.73
CA ALA A 46 -7.85 -14.33 -3.69
C ALA A 46 -8.01 -13.83 -2.24
N LEU A 47 -8.73 -14.55 -1.39
CA LEU A 47 -8.89 -14.22 0.01
C LEU A 47 -7.56 -14.30 0.77
N ALA A 48 -6.78 -15.35 0.54
CA ALA A 48 -5.45 -15.50 1.12
C ALA A 48 -4.50 -14.37 0.65
N THR A 49 -4.56 -14.03 -0.64
CA THR A 49 -3.79 -12.91 -1.21
C THR A 49 -4.16 -11.59 -0.55
N LEU A 50 -5.46 -11.32 -0.39
CA LEU A 50 -5.95 -10.10 0.25
C LEU A 50 -5.51 -10.03 1.71
N HIS A 51 -5.57 -11.13 2.45
CA HIS A 51 -5.09 -11.21 3.83
C HIS A 51 -3.60 -10.83 3.93
N VAL A 52 -2.75 -11.43 3.09
CA VAL A 52 -1.31 -11.09 3.06
C VAL A 52 -1.09 -9.61 2.72
N CYS A 53 -1.79 -9.10 1.71
CA CYS A 53 -1.67 -7.70 1.33
C CYS A 53 -2.09 -6.77 2.48
N ALA A 54 -3.17 -7.07 3.20
CA ALA A 54 -3.62 -6.28 4.33
C ALA A 54 -2.57 -6.23 5.45
N THR A 55 -1.96 -7.37 5.79
CA THR A 55 -0.89 -7.45 6.80
C THR A 55 0.36 -6.64 6.41
N ILE A 56 0.68 -6.54 5.12
CA ILE A 56 1.83 -5.75 4.63
C ILE A 56 1.47 -4.25 4.56
N LEU A 57 0.26 -3.94 4.07
CA LEU A 57 -0.20 -2.56 3.89
C LEU A 57 -0.37 -1.84 5.22
N GLU A 58 -0.75 -2.51 6.31
CA GLU A 58 -0.88 -1.89 7.63
C GLU A 58 0.39 -1.17 8.10
N PRO A 59 1.55 -1.84 8.27
CA PRO A 59 2.78 -1.16 8.67
C PRO A 59 3.31 -0.18 7.61
N TYR A 60 3.10 -0.45 6.31
CA TYR A 60 3.50 0.49 5.25
C TYR A 60 2.64 1.76 5.25
N SER A 61 1.35 1.67 5.62
CA SER A 61 0.47 2.84 5.78
C SER A 61 1.03 3.78 6.83
N GLN A 62 1.54 3.24 7.95
CA GLN A 62 2.16 4.05 8.99
C GLN A 62 3.41 4.78 8.48
N GLY A 63 4.28 4.09 7.75
CA GLY A 63 5.47 4.69 7.13
C GLY A 63 5.12 5.79 6.12
N LEU A 64 4.09 5.56 5.31
CA LEU A 64 3.58 6.53 4.35
C LEU A 64 3.02 7.77 5.04
N LEU A 65 2.21 7.62 6.09
CA LEU A 65 1.67 8.73 6.88
C LEU A 65 2.79 9.59 7.46
N THR A 66 3.78 8.97 8.11
CA THR A 66 4.94 9.69 8.64
C THR A 66 5.72 10.44 7.56
N ALA A 67 5.85 9.87 6.35
CA ALA A 67 6.50 10.54 5.24
C ALA A 67 5.69 11.71 4.68
N ILE A 68 4.37 11.61 4.66
CA ILE A 68 3.46 12.70 4.28
C ILE A 68 3.60 13.84 5.28
N ASP A 69 3.48 13.55 6.57
CA ASP A 69 3.57 14.55 7.64
C ASP A 69 4.90 15.32 7.55
N ALA A 70 6.02 14.59 7.44
CA ALA A 70 7.35 15.18 7.30
C ALA A 70 7.53 16.03 6.03
N TYR A 71 6.85 15.69 4.94
CA TYR A 71 6.87 16.50 3.71
C TYR A 71 6.01 17.77 3.85
N THR A 72 4.92 17.71 4.62
CA THR A 72 3.97 18.82 4.79
C THR A 72 4.30 19.78 5.94
N GLU A 73 4.97 19.32 7.00
CA GLU A 73 5.34 20.15 8.17
C GLU A 73 6.45 21.19 7.86
N ASP A 74 7.11 21.10 6.70
CA ASP A 74 8.18 22.00 6.27
C ASP A 74 7.76 23.06 5.22
N ASN A 75 6.45 23.18 4.92
CA ASN A 75 5.87 24.22 4.04
C ASN A 75 5.22 25.36 4.83
#